data_AF-A0A348XIG8-F1
#
_entry.id   AF-A0A348XIG8-F1
#
_cell.length_a   1.000
_cell.length_b   1.000
_cell.length_c   1.000
_cell.angle_alpha   90.00
_cell.angle_beta   90.00
_cell.angle_gamma   90.00
#
_symmetry.space_group_name_H-M   'P 1'
#
loop_
_entity.id
_entity.type
_entity.pdbx_description
1 polymer ?
#
loop_
_entity_poly.entity_id
_entity_poly.type
_entity_poly.pdbx_seq_one_letter_code
_entity_poly.pdbx_strand_id
1 'polypeptide(L)'
;MSEGNMAVSVPHLQFVFTIPKRCRAYFRYARDLLKHLPALAWETVRDVYRAALDRDDVVPGIVGAPQTFGDLINRQPHVHALTTEGAFAKYGPSLPMPDDLTAEPFLKLWEQKFVALSRAEARGAEKESNTCENRNTLA
;
A
#
# COMPACT_ATOMS: atom_id res chain seq x y z
N MET A 1 -14.04 13.83 -31.47
CA MET A 1 -14.95 14.08 -30.34
C MET A 1 -14.08 14.46 -29.16
N SER A 2 -14.31 15.61 -28.55
CA SER A 2 -13.53 16.10 -27.41
C SER A 2 -13.85 15.27 -26.17
N GLU A 3 -12.99 14.31 -25.84
CA GLU A 3 -13.08 13.52 -24.61
C GLU A 3 -12.60 14.37 -23.43
N GLY A 4 -13.48 15.25 -22.96
CA GLY A 4 -13.33 15.88 -21.65
C GLY A 4 -13.38 14.82 -20.56
N ASN A 5 -12.56 14.99 -19.53
CA ASN A 5 -12.52 14.21 -18.29
C ASN A 5 -13.92 13.76 -17.84
N MET A 6 -14.34 12.57 -18.25
CA MET A 6 -15.61 11.99 -17.84
C MET A 6 -15.31 11.09 -16.65
N ALA A 7 -15.73 11.52 -15.46
CA ALA A 7 -15.68 10.66 -14.27
C ALA A 7 -16.66 9.51 -14.49
N VAL A 8 -16.14 8.29 -14.62
CA VAL A 8 -16.95 7.08 -14.79
C VAL A 8 -17.55 6.71 -13.44
N SER A 9 -18.88 6.54 -13.38
CA SER A 9 -19.55 6.02 -12.20
C SER A 9 -19.20 4.54 -12.05
N VAL A 10 -18.44 4.21 -11.01
CA VAL A 10 -18.08 2.82 -10.66
C VAL A 10 -18.39 2.55 -9.20
N PRO A 11 -18.76 1.31 -8.82
CA PRO A 11 -18.82 0.92 -7.42
C PRO A 11 -17.43 1.00 -6.76
N HIS A 12 -17.39 1.12 -5.43
CA HIS A 12 -16.16 1.25 -4.67
C HIS A 12 -16.16 0.33 -3.46
N LEU A 13 -14.96 -0.16 -3.10
CA LEU A 13 -14.69 -0.98 -1.93
C LEU A 13 -13.80 -0.21 -0.95
N GLN A 14 -14.05 -0.40 0.35
CA GLN A 14 -13.18 0.11 1.41
C GLN A 14 -12.23 -0.99 1.90
N PHE A 15 -10.93 -0.73 1.81
CA PHE A 15 -9.88 -1.53 2.44
C PHE A 15 -9.34 -0.83 3.68
N VAL A 16 -8.99 -1.63 4.69
CA VAL A 16 -8.25 -1.18 5.86
C VAL A 16 -7.00 -2.04 6.01
N PHE A 17 -5.86 -1.51 5.57
CA PHE A 17 -4.58 -2.18 5.67
C PHE A 17 -3.95 -1.91 7.03
N THR A 18 -3.83 -2.92 7.87
CA THR A 18 -3.25 -2.80 9.21
C THR A 18 -1.89 -3.47 9.30
N ILE A 19 -1.05 -2.99 10.22
CA ILE A 19 0.26 -3.60 10.49
C ILE A 19 0.21 -4.50 11.75
N PRO A 20 1.07 -5.54 11.81
CA PRO A 20 1.18 -6.41 12.98
C PRO A 20 1.44 -5.63 14.28
N LYS A 21 0.80 -6.04 15.38
CA LYS A 21 0.91 -5.38 16.71
C LYS A 21 2.36 -5.11 17.14
N ARG A 22 3.24 -6.09 16.97
CA ARG A 22 4.66 -6.00 17.31
C ARG A 22 5.40 -4.90 16.53
N CYS A 23 4.94 -4.58 15.33
CA CYS A 23 5.58 -3.58 14.48
C CYS A 23 5.16 -2.14 14.78
N ARG A 24 4.06 -1.93 15.52
CA ARG A 24 3.47 -0.60 15.75
C ARG A 24 4.37 0.34 16.54
N ALA A 25 5.20 -0.21 17.43
CA ALA A 25 6.16 0.59 18.20
C ALA A 25 7.22 1.23 17.30
N TYR A 26 7.66 0.57 16.22
CA TYR A 26 8.64 1.13 15.28
C TYR A 26 8.11 2.39 14.59
N PHE A 27 6.85 2.37 14.16
CA PHE A 27 6.17 3.51 13.53
C PHE A 27 5.94 4.70 14.49
N ARG A 28 6.19 4.54 15.80
CA ARG A 28 6.23 5.67 16.74
C ARG A 28 7.51 6.48 16.54
N TYR A 29 8.65 5.80 16.40
CA TYR A 29 9.99 6.41 16.35
C TYR A 29 10.41 6.71 14.91
N ALA A 30 10.14 5.79 13.97
CA ALA A 30 10.39 5.96 12.54
C ALA A 30 9.10 6.41 11.82
N ARG A 31 8.69 7.66 12.05
CA ARG A 31 7.45 8.23 11.48
C ARG A 31 7.47 8.28 9.96
N ASP A 32 8.65 8.37 9.36
CA ASP A 32 8.83 8.38 7.92
C ASP A 32 8.31 7.13 7.24
N LEU A 33 8.27 5.99 7.94
CA LEU A 33 7.71 4.74 7.44
C LEU A 33 6.23 4.86 7.05
N LEU A 34 5.48 5.81 7.67
CA LEU A 34 4.07 6.03 7.38
C LEU A 34 3.84 6.46 5.93
N LYS A 35 4.78 7.20 5.32
CA LYS A 35 4.64 7.69 3.94
C LYS A 35 4.65 6.57 2.90
N HIS A 36 5.21 5.42 3.25
CA HIS A 36 5.28 4.25 2.37
C HIS A 36 4.01 3.41 2.38
N LEU A 37 3.21 3.45 3.46
CA LEU A 37 2.05 2.59 3.61
C LEU A 37 0.97 2.80 2.51
N PRO A 38 0.61 4.03 2.11
CA PRO A 38 -0.37 4.23 1.04
C PRO A 38 0.10 3.69 -0.32
N ALA A 39 1.38 3.87 -0.65
CA ALA A 39 1.96 3.30 -1.88
C ALA A 39 1.94 1.77 -1.84
N LEU A 40 2.30 1.19 -0.69
CA LEU A 40 2.28 -0.27 -0.50
C LEU A 40 0.86 -0.85 -0.61
N ALA A 41 -0.14 -0.14 -0.08
CA ALA A 41 -1.55 -0.51 -0.18
C ALA A 41 -2.01 -0.47 -1.63
N TRP A 42 -1.67 0.61 -2.35
CA TRP A 42 -1.94 0.75 -3.78
C TRP A 42 -1.35 -0.39 -4.60
N GLU A 43 -0.06 -0.68 -4.43
CA GLU A 43 0.59 -1.76 -5.16
C GLU A 43 -0.01 -3.13 -4.80
N THR A 44 -0.40 -3.35 -3.54
CA THR A 44 -1.07 -4.59 -3.14
C THR A 44 -2.36 -4.80 -3.92
N VAL A 45 -3.24 -3.79 -3.95
CA VAL A 45 -4.50 -3.85 -4.68
C VAL A 45 -4.26 -4.06 -6.17
N ARG A 46 -3.37 -3.24 -6.78
CA ARG A 46 -3.04 -3.32 -8.19
C ARG A 46 -2.57 -4.72 -8.58
N ASP A 47 -1.63 -5.28 -7.84
CA ASP A 47 -1.01 -6.55 -8.21
C ASP A 47 -1.97 -7.73 -8.02
N VAL A 48 -2.84 -7.70 -6.99
CA VAL A 48 -3.91 -8.70 -6.85
C VAL A 48 -4.92 -8.57 -7.99
N TYR A 49 -5.32 -7.36 -8.37
CA TYR A 49 -6.27 -7.15 -9.47
C TYR A 49 -5.70 -7.65 -10.80
N ARG A 50 -4.43 -7.36 -11.08
CA ARG A 50 -3.73 -7.84 -12.26
C ARG A 50 -3.63 -9.36 -12.30
N ALA A 51 -3.30 -9.99 -11.17
CA ALA A 51 -3.25 -11.44 -11.06
C ALA A 51 -4.63 -12.09 -11.23
N ALA A 52 -5.68 -11.52 -10.62
CA ALA A 52 -7.04 -12.04 -10.71
C ALA A 52 -7.65 -11.90 -12.12
N LEU A 53 -7.23 -10.87 -12.88
CA LEU A 53 -7.68 -10.61 -14.25
C LEU A 53 -6.74 -11.20 -15.32
N ASP A 54 -5.62 -11.79 -14.93
CA ASP A 54 -4.53 -12.21 -15.82
C ASP A 54 -4.10 -11.11 -16.81
N ARG A 55 -3.92 -9.88 -16.30
CA ARG A 55 -3.60 -8.69 -17.12
C ARG A 55 -2.67 -7.73 -16.40
N ASP A 56 -1.59 -7.31 -17.05
CA ASP A 56 -0.65 -6.33 -16.50
C ASP A 56 -0.95 -4.87 -16.87
N ASP A 57 -1.82 -4.65 -17.86
CA ASP A 57 -2.11 -3.32 -18.39
C ASP A 57 -3.30 -2.64 -17.71
N VAL A 58 -3.88 -3.29 -16.71
CA VAL A 58 -5.02 -2.78 -15.93
C VAL A 58 -4.57 -2.12 -14.63
N VAL A 59 -5.33 -1.12 -14.21
CA VAL A 59 -5.01 -0.27 -13.06
C VAL A 59 -6.31 0.07 -12.31
N PRO A 60 -6.44 -0.27 -11.01
CA PRO A 60 -7.57 0.22 -10.20
C PRO A 60 -7.51 1.72 -9.93
N GLY A 61 -8.60 2.33 -9.49
CA GLY A 61 -8.55 3.64 -8.83
C GLY A 61 -8.38 3.45 -7.32
N ILE A 62 -7.54 4.26 -6.67
CA ILE A 62 -7.42 4.25 -5.20
C ILE A 62 -7.27 5.65 -4.62
N VAL A 63 -7.86 5.88 -3.47
CA VAL A 63 -7.56 7.00 -2.56
C VAL A 63 -7.18 6.40 -1.21
N GLY A 64 -5.90 6.52 -0.83
CA GLY A 64 -5.36 5.98 0.41
C GLY A 64 -5.01 7.07 1.43
N ALA A 65 -5.50 6.94 2.66
CA ALA A 65 -5.22 7.84 3.77
C ALA A 65 -4.56 7.08 4.94
N PRO A 66 -3.29 7.36 5.28
CA PRO A 66 -2.64 6.77 6.43
C PRO A 66 -3.17 7.41 7.73
N GLN A 67 -3.44 6.59 8.74
CA GLN A 67 -3.86 6.99 10.08
C GLN A 67 -2.96 6.35 11.13
N THR A 68 -2.70 7.06 12.23
CA THR A 68 -1.72 6.65 13.25
C THR A 68 -2.31 6.07 14.54
N PHE A 69 -3.58 6.39 14.83
CA PHE A 69 -4.27 6.01 16.06
C PHE A 69 -5.54 5.24 15.72
N GLY A 70 -5.92 4.32 16.60
CA GLY A 70 -7.25 3.71 16.59
C GLY A 70 -8.20 4.42 17.55
N ASP A 71 -9.42 3.89 17.68
CA ASP A 71 -10.51 4.52 18.44
C ASP A 71 -10.20 4.78 19.93
N LEU A 72 -9.30 3.98 20.52
CA LEU A 72 -8.86 4.11 21.91
C LEU A 72 -7.59 4.97 22.06
N ILE A 73 -7.22 5.75 21.04
CA ILE A 73 -5.96 6.54 20.97
C ILE A 73 -4.72 5.63 21.11
N ASN A 74 -4.89 4.32 20.95
CA ASN A 74 -3.80 3.37 20.91
C ASN A 74 -3.07 3.51 19.57
N ARG A 75 -1.73 3.37 19.58
CA ARG A 75 -0.94 3.38 18.35
C ARG A 75 -1.35 2.20 17.48
N GLN A 76 -1.93 2.52 16.34
CA GLN A 76 -2.45 1.59 15.35
C GLN A 76 -2.22 2.22 13.98
N PRO A 77 -0.99 2.23 13.45
CA PRO A 77 -0.76 2.67 12.09
C PRO A 77 -1.53 1.78 11.11
N HIS A 78 -2.33 2.39 10.24
CA HIS A 78 -3.11 1.71 9.22
C HIS A 78 -3.41 2.66 8.05
N VAL A 79 -3.90 2.09 6.94
CA VAL A 79 -4.34 2.87 5.77
C VAL A 79 -5.80 2.55 5.52
N HIS A 80 -6.63 3.60 5.51
CA HIS A 80 -7.96 3.53 4.90
C HIS A 80 -7.82 3.78 3.41
N ALA A 81 -8.30 2.86 2.58
CA ALA A 81 -8.26 3.01 1.14
C ALA A 81 -9.66 2.82 0.55
N LEU A 82 -10.13 3.82 -0.16
CA LEU A 82 -11.30 3.70 -1.04
C LEU A 82 -10.80 3.32 -2.43
N THR A 83 -11.23 2.16 -2.93
CA THR A 83 -10.75 1.56 -4.18
C THR A 83 -11.93 1.34 -5.10
N THR A 84 -11.75 1.45 -6.41
CA THR A 84 -12.79 1.05 -7.38
C THR A 84 -13.01 -0.46 -7.33
N GLU A 85 -14.26 -0.91 -7.42
CA GLU A 85 -14.64 -2.34 -7.51
C GLU A 85 -14.39 -2.89 -8.92
N GLY A 86 -13.14 -2.79 -9.37
CA GLY A 86 -12.74 -3.11 -10.74
C GLY A 86 -11.48 -2.37 -11.16
N ALA A 87 -10.97 -2.73 -12.33
CA ALA A 87 -9.73 -2.21 -12.89
C ALA A 87 -9.96 -1.58 -14.28
N PHE A 88 -9.18 -0.57 -14.63
CA PHE A 88 -9.29 0.11 -15.92
C PHE A 88 -8.10 -0.24 -16.81
N ALA A 89 -8.38 -0.62 -18.06
CA ALA A 89 -7.39 -0.59 -19.12
C ALA A 89 -7.25 0.84 -19.66
N LYS A 90 -6.29 1.06 -20.58
CA LYS A 90 -6.07 2.38 -21.20
C LYS A 90 -7.34 2.97 -21.84
N TYR A 91 -8.19 2.10 -22.40
CA TYR A 91 -9.44 2.47 -23.05
C TYR A 91 -10.54 1.48 -22.69
N GLY A 92 -11.79 1.94 -22.70
CA GLY A 92 -12.97 1.12 -22.44
C GLY A 92 -13.50 1.24 -21.01
N PRO A 93 -14.57 0.49 -20.69
CA PRO A 93 -15.18 0.49 -19.36
C PRO A 93 -14.27 -0.20 -18.32
N SER A 94 -14.61 -0.05 -17.04
CA SER A 94 -13.96 -0.84 -15.98
C SER A 94 -14.22 -2.32 -16.17
N LEU A 95 -13.18 -3.12 -15.95
CA LEU A 95 -13.27 -4.57 -15.86
C LEU A 95 -13.71 -4.95 -14.44
N PRO A 96 -14.81 -5.68 -14.26
CA PRO A 96 -15.24 -6.15 -12.95
C PRO A 96 -14.26 -7.19 -12.40
N MET A 97 -14.13 -7.26 -11.08
CA MET A 97 -13.36 -8.32 -10.44
C MET A 97 -14.14 -9.65 -10.43
N PRO A 98 -13.47 -10.81 -10.43
CA PRO A 98 -14.14 -12.10 -10.26
C PRO A 98 -14.94 -12.16 -8.95
N ASP A 99 -16.15 -12.72 -8.99
CA ASP A 99 -17.06 -12.80 -7.83
C ASP A 99 -16.50 -13.67 -6.69
N ASP A 100 -15.55 -14.56 -6.99
CA ASP A 100 -14.88 -15.44 -6.02
C ASP A 100 -13.58 -14.83 -5.44
N LEU A 101 -13.23 -13.59 -5.81
CA LEU A 101 -12.06 -12.91 -5.29
C LEU A 101 -12.25 -12.55 -3.81
N THR A 102 -11.65 -13.35 -2.93
CA THR A 102 -11.68 -13.12 -1.49
C THR A 102 -10.64 -12.11 -1.01
N ALA A 103 -10.68 -11.75 0.27
CA ALA A 103 -9.69 -10.86 0.89
C ALA A 103 -8.30 -11.51 1.09
N GLU A 104 -8.19 -12.83 0.99
CA GLU A 104 -6.97 -13.58 1.35
C GLU A 104 -5.73 -13.22 0.51
N PRO A 105 -5.81 -13.07 -0.84
CA PRO A 105 -4.67 -12.66 -1.65
C PRO A 105 -4.13 -11.28 -1.27
N PHE A 106 -5.03 -10.34 -0.95
CA PHE A 106 -4.66 -8.98 -0.50
C PHE A 106 -3.92 -9.04 0.83
N LEU A 107 -4.42 -9.82 1.80
CA LEU A 107 -3.77 -9.99 3.09
C LEU A 107 -2.37 -10.57 2.95
N LYS A 108 -2.23 -11.68 2.21
CA LYS A 108 -0.94 -12.36 2.00
C LYS A 108 0.07 -11.43 1.33
N LEU A 109 -0.34 -10.74 0.26
CA LEU A 109 0.57 -9.86 -0.47
C LEU A 109 0.94 -8.61 0.34
N TRP A 110 -0.02 -8.03 1.07
CA TRP A 110 0.24 -6.93 2.00
C TRP A 110 1.30 -7.29 3.04
N GLU A 111 1.16 -8.46 3.68
CA GLU A 111 2.12 -8.93 4.68
C GLU A 111 3.52 -9.13 4.09
N GLN A 112 3.62 -9.75 2.92
CA GLN A 112 4.89 -9.95 2.21
C GLN A 112 5.57 -8.62 1.89
N LYS A 113 4.81 -7.67 1.34
CA LYS A 113 5.31 -6.33 0.99
C LYS A 113 5.72 -5.54 2.22
N PHE A 114 4.96 -5.64 3.32
CA PHE A 114 5.29 -4.99 4.57
C PHE A 114 6.60 -5.53 5.18
N VAL A 115 6.81 -6.85 5.13
CA VAL A 115 8.07 -7.47 5.57
C VAL A 115 9.23 -7.03 4.67
N ALA A 116 9.03 -6.94 3.36
CA ALA A 116 10.05 -6.48 2.43
C ALA A 116 10.46 -5.03 2.70
N LEU A 117 9.49 -4.13 2.90
CA LEU A 117 9.72 -2.75 3.33
C LEU A 117 10.52 -2.71 4.63
N SER A 118 10.06 -3.42 5.66
CA SER A 118 10.71 -3.44 6.98
C SER A 118 12.18 -3.88 6.89
N ARG A 119 12.48 -4.87 6.05
CA ARG A 119 13.86 -5.34 5.81
C ARG A 119 14.70 -4.31 5.04
N ALA A 120 14.12 -3.60 4.08
CA ALA A 120 14.82 -2.56 3.33
C ALA A 120 15.24 -1.40 4.24
N GLU A 121 14.34 -0.97 5.12
CA GLU A 121 14.57 0.12 6.07
C GLU A 121 15.63 -0.25 7.12
N ALA A 122 15.60 -1.49 7.62
CA ALA A 122 16.65 -1.97 8.52
C ALA A 122 18.05 -1.93 7.88
N ARG A 123 18.16 -2.33 6.60
CA ARG A 123 19.43 -2.24 5.84
C ARG A 123 19.87 -0.80 5.56
N GLY A 124 18.91 0.11 5.35
CA GLY A 124 19.19 1.54 5.17
C GLY A 124 19.82 2.13 6.42
N ALA A 125 19.22 1.88 7.58
CA ALA A 125 19.72 2.33 8.87
C ALA A 125 21.15 1.81 9.18
N GLU A 126 21.43 0.55 8.87
CA GLU A 126 22.77 -0.04 9.06
C GLU A 126 23.84 0.64 8.18
N LYS A 127 23.50 0.94 6.92
CA LYS A 127 24.42 1.66 6.01
C LYS A 127 24.71 3.08 6.47
N GLU A 128 23.70 3.79 6.96
CA GLU A 128 23.85 5.15 7.50
C GLU A 128 24.76 5.15 8.74
N SER A 129 24.58 4.18 9.65
CA SER A 129 25.44 4.02 10.83
C SER A 129 26.90 3.77 10.44
N ASN A 130 27.15 2.80 9.56
CA ASN A 130 28.51 2.46 9.10
C ASN A 130 29.18 3.64 8.37
N THR A 131 28.41 4.44 7.64
CA THR A 131 28.93 5.64 6.96
C THR A 131 29.30 6.74 7.97
N CYS A 132 28.51 6.91 9.03
CA CYS A 132 28.79 7.86 10.10
C CYS A 132 30.05 7.48 10.90
N GLU A 133 30.17 6.20 11.28
CA GLU A 133 31.35 5.67 11.98
C GLU A 133 32.64 5.80 11.15
N ASN A 134 32.57 5.49 9.85
CA ASN A 134 33.72 5.62 8.95
C ASN A 134 34.15 7.08 8.70
N ARG A 135 33.23 8.05 8.78
CA ARG A 135 33.60 9.48 8.71
C ARG A 135 34.29 9.95 9.99
N ASN A 136 33.88 9.45 11.16
CA ASN A 136 34.46 9.84 12.44
C ASN A 136 35.83 9.19 12.72
N THR A 137 36.22 8.16 11.97
CA THR A 137 37.54 7.51 12.06
C THR A 137 38.57 8.07 11.08
N LEU A 138 38.16 8.96 10.16
CA LEU A 138 39.02 9.61 9.16
C LEU A 138 39.32 11.09 9.50
N ALA A 139 38.93 11.55 10.70
CA ALA A 139 39.26 12.85 11.28
C ALA A 139 40.26 12.67 12.42
#